data_AF-A0A954GG25-F1
#
_entry.id   AF-A0A954GG25-F1
#
_cell.length_a   1.000
_cell.length_b   1.000
_cell.length_c   1.000
_cell.angle_alpha   90.00
_cell.angle_beta   90.00
_cell.angle_gamma   90.00
#
_symmetry.space_group_name_H-M   'P 1'
#
loop_
_entity.id
_entity.type
_entity.pdbx_description
1 polymer ?
#
loop_
_entity_poly.entity_id
_entity_poly.type
_entity_poly.pdbx_seq_one_letter_code
_entity_poly.pdbx_strand_id
1 'polypeptide(L)'
;MPKGHPFYMLWSGALNFGDTPGVFTNAQFVGLLVQLPVTLTFVPDDDSPIRFLLRTTDVEIFNDKKHPVYWDWLPGAPLPNPVGFIDDTELIPGRPEYHQLAVPPHNAQLGPHTITILVNPEVSAGLKDDFVLERVEAHDTIGAKIGW
;
A
#
# COMPACT_ATOMS: atom_id res chain seq x y z
N MET A 1 6.25 15.09 22.88
CA MET A 1 5.47 13.97 22.32
C MET A 1 6.42 12.80 22.15
N PRO A 2 6.05 11.55 22.46
CA PRO A 2 6.97 10.43 22.33
C PRO A 2 7.38 10.31 20.86
N LYS A 3 8.68 10.42 20.56
CA LYS A 3 9.26 10.14 19.24
C LYS A 3 9.22 8.62 19.00
N GLY A 4 8.05 8.07 18.71
CA GLY A 4 7.82 6.62 18.62
C GLY A 4 7.34 6.10 17.26
N HIS A 5 6.86 6.98 16.37
CA HIS A 5 6.32 6.61 15.07
C HIS A 5 6.43 7.82 14.12
N PRO A 6 7.43 7.87 13.22
CA PRO A 6 7.68 9.05 12.39
C PRO A 6 6.74 9.12 11.17
N PHE A 7 5.50 8.66 11.33
CA PHE A 7 4.50 8.69 10.27
C PHE A 7 3.20 9.33 10.77
N TYR A 8 2.51 10.05 9.89
CA TYR A 8 1.17 10.57 10.11
C TYR A 8 0.17 9.95 9.14
N MET A 9 -1.08 9.84 9.59
CA MET A 9 -2.14 9.18 8.85
C MET A 9 -2.61 10.04 7.66
N LEU A 10 -2.59 9.46 6.46
CA LEU A 10 -3.18 10.05 5.25
C LEU A 10 -4.61 9.57 5.02
N TRP A 11 -4.82 8.27 5.25
CA TRP A 11 -6.08 7.61 5.01
C TRP A 11 -6.28 6.45 6.01
N SER A 12 -7.53 6.24 6.39
CA SER A 12 -7.96 5.09 7.18
C SER A 12 -9.31 4.57 6.66
N GLY A 13 -9.46 3.25 6.61
CA GLY A 13 -10.69 2.58 6.19
C GLY A 13 -10.54 1.08 6.31
N ALA A 14 -11.29 0.32 5.52
CA ALA A 14 -11.16 -1.12 5.43
C ALA A 14 -11.47 -1.55 3.99
N LEU A 15 -10.42 -1.80 3.19
CA LEU A 15 -10.55 -2.28 1.81
C LEU A 15 -10.11 -3.74 1.76
N ASN A 16 -11.02 -4.60 1.33
CA ASN A 16 -10.78 -6.02 1.10
C ASN A 16 -10.22 -6.22 -0.31
N PHE A 17 -8.95 -6.59 -0.37
CA PHE A 17 -8.26 -7.03 -1.57
C PHE A 17 -8.34 -8.55 -1.68
N GLY A 18 -8.49 -9.03 -2.92
CA GLY A 18 -8.50 -10.46 -3.23
C GLY A 18 -9.52 -10.85 -4.29
N ASP A 19 -9.81 -12.15 -4.41
CA ASP A 19 -10.63 -12.71 -5.49
C ASP A 19 -12.10 -12.91 -5.10
N THR A 20 -12.40 -12.95 -3.80
CA THR A 20 -13.71 -13.36 -3.29
C THR A 20 -14.39 -12.23 -2.51
N PRO A 21 -15.54 -11.69 -2.99
CA PRO A 21 -16.30 -10.73 -2.21
C PRO A 21 -16.95 -11.37 -0.98
N GLY A 22 -16.98 -10.64 0.13
CA GLY A 22 -17.67 -11.06 1.36
C GLY A 22 -16.86 -11.94 2.32
N VAL A 23 -15.57 -12.16 2.06
CA VAL A 23 -14.65 -12.83 3.01
C VAL A 23 -14.56 -12.05 4.33
N PHE A 24 -14.42 -10.73 4.24
CA PHE A 24 -14.40 -9.83 5.40
C PHE A 24 -15.69 -9.01 5.46
N THR A 25 -16.45 -9.17 6.55
CA THR A 25 -17.78 -8.53 6.72
C THR A 25 -17.70 -7.05 7.08
N ASN A 26 -16.53 -6.59 7.53
CA ASN A 26 -16.24 -5.23 7.96
C ASN A 26 -15.36 -4.45 6.96
N ALA A 27 -15.17 -4.96 5.74
CA ALA A 27 -14.34 -4.31 4.72
C ALA A 27 -15.05 -4.24 3.36
N GLN A 28 -14.82 -3.15 2.63
CA GLN A 28 -15.35 -2.95 1.28
C GLN A 28 -14.50 -3.76 0.29
N PHE A 29 -15.12 -4.70 -0.42
CA PHE A 29 -14.42 -5.44 -1.48
C PHE A 29 -14.03 -4.51 -2.63
N VAL A 30 -12.74 -4.55 -2.99
CA VAL A 30 -12.13 -3.76 -4.06
C VAL A 30 -11.50 -4.63 -5.16
N GLY A 31 -11.42 -5.94 -4.96
CA GLY A 31 -10.87 -6.88 -5.92
C GLY A 31 -9.34 -6.91 -5.93
N LEU A 32 -8.75 -7.13 -7.11
CA LEU A 32 -7.32 -7.40 -7.25
C LEU A 32 -6.46 -6.15 -7.46
N LEU A 33 -7.06 -4.97 -7.58
CA LEU A 33 -6.34 -3.74 -7.93
C LEU A 33 -7.02 -2.50 -7.36
N VAL A 34 -6.24 -1.65 -6.70
CA VAL A 34 -6.67 -0.30 -6.30
C VAL A 34 -5.60 0.71 -6.63
N GLN A 35 -6.04 1.86 -7.13
CA GLN A 35 -5.24 3.06 -7.31
C GLN A 35 -5.68 4.12 -6.30
N LEU A 36 -4.84 4.41 -5.31
CA LEU A 36 -5.09 5.42 -4.29
C LEU A 36 -4.46 6.75 -4.71
N PRO A 37 -5.25 7.83 -4.89
CA PRO A 37 -4.71 9.13 -5.25
C PRO A 37 -4.04 9.79 -4.04
N VAL A 38 -2.82 10.27 -4.22
CA VAL A 38 -2.05 11.00 -3.20
C VAL A 38 -1.50 12.28 -3.81
N THR A 39 -1.63 13.39 -3.12
CA THR A 39 -0.98 14.65 -3.51
C THR A 39 0.18 14.95 -2.59
N LEU A 40 1.40 15.10 -3.14
CA LEU A 40 2.56 15.60 -2.43
C LEU A 40 2.53 17.13 -2.39
N THR A 41 2.57 17.70 -1.18
CA THR A 41 2.54 19.14 -0.90
C THR A 41 3.88 19.67 -0.37
N PHE A 42 4.75 18.79 0.12
CA PHE A 42 6.12 19.10 0.50
C PHE A 42 7.00 17.87 0.32
N VAL A 43 8.18 18.06 -0.27
CA VAL A 43 9.23 17.05 -0.43
C VAL A 43 10.55 17.71 -0.03
N PRO A 44 11.37 17.08 0.84
CA PRO A 44 12.64 17.65 1.25
C PRO A 44 13.62 17.69 0.07
N ASP A 45 14.50 18.69 0.08
CA ASP A 45 15.58 18.83 -0.91
C ASP A 45 16.80 17.99 -0.50
N ASP A 46 16.59 16.67 -0.43
CA ASP A 46 17.64 15.69 -0.17
C ASP A 46 17.43 14.42 -1.01
N ASP A 47 18.46 13.58 -1.09
CA ASP A 47 18.44 12.36 -1.91
C ASP A 47 17.78 11.15 -1.19
N SER A 48 17.08 11.37 -0.07
CA SER A 48 16.43 10.30 0.68
C SER A 48 15.14 9.87 -0.01
N PRO A 49 14.82 8.57 -0.01
CA PRO A 49 13.52 8.11 -0.50
C PRO A 49 12.40 8.65 0.39
N ILE A 50 11.29 9.07 -0.23
CA ILE A 50 10.07 9.36 0.52
C ILE A 50 9.43 8.04 0.96
N ARG A 51 8.89 8.01 2.18
CA ARG A 51 8.38 6.78 2.77
C ARG A 51 6.90 6.88 3.07
N PHE A 52 6.21 5.79 2.77
CA PHE A 52 4.84 5.55 3.21
C PHE A 52 4.81 4.26 4.03
N LEU A 53 3.82 4.14 4.88
CA LEU A 53 3.56 2.92 5.64
C LEU A 53 2.13 2.48 5.37
N LEU A 54 1.98 1.26 4.88
CA LEU A 54 0.69 0.60 4.76
C LEU A 54 0.47 -0.25 6.01
N ARG A 55 -0.75 -0.26 6.51
CA ARG A 55 -1.17 -1.17 7.57
C ARG A 55 -2.22 -2.12 7.03
N THR A 56 -1.97 -3.42 7.13
CA THR A 56 -2.92 -4.47 6.74
C THR A 56 -3.31 -5.35 7.92
N THR A 57 -4.41 -6.07 7.79
CA THR A 57 -4.79 -7.18 8.68
C THR A 57 -5.22 -8.38 7.84
N ASP A 58 -5.28 -9.54 8.49
CA ASP A 58 -5.83 -10.77 7.92
C ASP A 58 -5.20 -11.11 6.56
N VAL A 59 -3.87 -10.91 6.47
CA VAL A 59 -3.09 -11.17 5.26
C VAL A 59 -2.95 -12.68 5.11
N GLU A 60 -3.60 -13.23 4.10
CA GLU A 60 -3.45 -14.63 3.70
C GLU A 60 -2.76 -14.63 2.33
N ILE A 61 -1.48 -15.02 2.28
CA ILE A 61 -0.72 -15.09 1.02
C ILE A 61 -0.25 -16.53 0.80
N PHE A 62 -0.38 -17.00 -0.44
CA PHE A 62 -0.01 -18.36 -0.81
C PHE A 62 1.31 -18.44 -1.58
N ASN A 63 2.06 -19.51 -1.34
CA ASN A 63 3.29 -19.87 -2.06
C ASN A 63 4.41 -18.82 -2.03
N ASP A 64 4.61 -18.18 -0.87
CA ASP A 64 5.66 -17.16 -0.65
C ASP A 64 5.60 -16.01 -1.67
N LYS A 65 4.41 -15.76 -2.25
CA LYS A 65 4.19 -14.65 -3.18
C LYS A 65 4.14 -13.34 -2.40
N LYS A 66 4.16 -12.24 -3.15
CA LYS A 66 4.04 -10.88 -2.60
C LYS A 66 3.14 -10.07 -3.51
N HIS A 67 2.43 -9.09 -2.96
CA HIS A 67 1.66 -8.13 -3.73
C HIS A 67 2.50 -6.88 -3.97
N PRO A 68 2.91 -6.62 -5.22
CA PRO A 68 3.68 -5.42 -5.51
C PRO A 68 2.83 -4.16 -5.33
N VAL A 69 3.48 -3.13 -4.78
CA VAL A 69 2.93 -1.78 -4.71
C VAL A 69 3.73 -0.90 -5.66
N TYR A 70 3.05 -0.21 -6.56
CA TYR A 70 3.65 0.64 -7.59
C TYR A 70 3.33 2.11 -7.34
N TRP A 71 4.26 2.97 -7.77
CA TRP A 71 4.11 4.41 -7.77
C TRP A 71 3.89 4.92 -9.19
N ASP A 72 2.84 5.71 -9.42
CA ASP A 72 2.47 6.32 -10.70
C ASP A 72 2.35 5.36 -11.90
N TRP A 73 2.10 4.08 -11.64
CA TRP A 73 1.81 3.14 -12.70
C TRP A 73 0.39 3.32 -13.24
N LEU A 74 0.24 3.23 -14.56
CA LEU A 74 -1.04 3.29 -15.26
C LEU A 74 -1.40 1.91 -15.82
N PRO A 75 -2.66 1.46 -15.65
CA PRO A 75 -3.14 0.22 -16.26
C PRO A 75 -2.89 0.18 -17.77
N GLY A 76 -2.27 -0.89 -18.24
CA GLY A 76 -1.91 -1.09 -19.65
C GLY A 76 -0.50 -0.61 -20.02
N ALA A 77 0.20 0.11 -19.13
CA ALA A 77 1.63 0.40 -19.29
C ALA A 77 2.50 -0.77 -18.80
N PRO A 78 3.75 -0.91 -19.29
CA PRO A 78 4.72 -1.84 -18.71
C PRO A 78 4.88 -1.63 -17.20
N LEU A 79 4.96 -2.72 -16.44
CA LEU A 79 5.13 -2.64 -14.99
C LEU A 79 6.50 -2.04 -14.62
N PRO A 80 6.57 -0.99 -13.80
CA PRO A 80 7.82 -0.47 -13.27
C PRO A 80 8.32 -1.37 -12.14
N ASN A 81 9.47 -1.00 -11.55
CA ASN A 81 9.89 -1.62 -10.30
C ASN A 81 8.91 -1.24 -9.18
N PRO A 82 8.47 -2.20 -8.34
CA PRO A 82 7.67 -1.89 -7.15
C PRO A 82 8.42 -0.98 -6.17
N VAL A 83 7.68 -0.09 -5.49
CA VAL A 83 8.19 0.75 -4.40
C VAL A 83 8.07 0.07 -3.04
N GLY A 84 7.44 -1.10 -3.00
CA GLY A 84 7.30 -1.95 -1.83
C GLY A 84 6.43 -3.15 -2.14
N PHE A 85 6.21 -3.98 -1.13
CA PHE A 85 5.42 -5.18 -1.22
C PHE A 85 4.54 -5.33 0.01
N ILE A 86 3.36 -5.90 -0.17
CA ILE A 86 2.59 -6.50 0.92
C ILE A 86 2.92 -8.00 0.89
N ASP A 87 3.41 -8.52 2.00
CA ASP A 87 3.70 -9.94 2.21
C ASP A 87 3.23 -10.38 3.60
N ASP A 88 3.31 -11.68 3.91
CA ASP A 88 2.87 -12.28 5.17
C ASP A 88 4.05 -12.85 5.97
N THR A 89 5.28 -12.43 5.65
CA THR A 89 6.50 -13.03 6.21
C THR A 89 6.62 -12.85 7.72
N GLU A 90 5.97 -11.82 8.26
CA GLU A 90 5.89 -11.52 9.69
C GLU A 90 4.48 -11.71 10.26
N LEU A 91 3.62 -12.48 9.59
CA LEU A 91 2.23 -12.69 10.00
C LEU A 91 2.15 -13.29 11.42
N ILE A 92 1.59 -12.50 12.32
CA ILE A 92 1.18 -12.95 13.65
C ILE A 92 -0.35 -12.93 13.68
N PRO A 93 -1.02 -14.08 13.83
CA PRO A 93 -2.48 -14.14 13.82
C PRO A 93 -3.13 -13.12 14.76
N GLY A 94 -4.09 -12.35 14.23
CA GLY A 94 -4.82 -11.33 14.98
C GLY A 94 -4.04 -10.04 15.25
N ARG A 95 -2.87 -9.84 14.63
CA ARG A 95 -2.13 -8.58 14.66
C ARG A 95 -2.09 -7.92 13.29
N PRO A 96 -2.07 -6.58 13.24
CA PRO A 96 -1.83 -5.87 12.00
C PRO A 96 -0.37 -6.05 11.54
N GLU A 97 -0.18 -5.99 10.24
CA GLU A 97 1.11 -5.98 9.57
C GLU A 97 1.39 -4.61 8.97
N TYR A 98 2.68 -4.30 8.81
CA TYR A 98 3.15 -2.98 8.44
C TYR A 98 4.14 -3.07 7.28
N HIS A 99 3.78 -2.47 6.15
CA HIS A 99 4.53 -2.57 4.90
C HIS A 99 5.08 -1.20 4.52
N GLN A 100 6.40 -1.04 4.59
CA GLN A 100 7.04 0.23 4.25
C GLN A 100 7.25 0.33 2.73
N LEU A 101 6.76 1.42 2.14
CA LEU A 101 7.05 1.80 0.76
C LEU A 101 8.19 2.81 0.75
N ALA A 102 9.09 2.69 -0.22
CA ALA A 102 10.18 3.63 -0.46
C ALA A 102 10.13 4.10 -1.92
N VAL A 103 9.67 5.32 -2.13
CA VAL A 103 9.63 5.94 -3.47
C VAL A 103 10.94 6.69 -3.69
N PRO A 104 11.65 6.45 -4.80
CA PRO A 104 12.86 7.21 -5.12
C PRO A 104 12.59 8.72 -5.21
N PRO A 105 13.50 9.58 -4.72
CA PRO A 105 13.28 11.04 -4.67
C PRO A 105 13.01 11.65 -6.05
N HIS A 106 13.65 11.13 -7.11
CA HIS A 106 13.43 11.60 -8.48
C HIS A 106 12.01 11.33 -9.03
N ASN A 107 11.24 10.43 -8.40
CA ASN A 107 9.85 10.12 -8.74
C ASN A 107 8.84 10.86 -7.84
N ALA A 108 9.31 11.55 -6.80
CA ALA A 108 8.49 12.20 -5.79
C ALA A 108 8.43 13.72 -6.04
N GLN A 109 7.73 14.14 -7.09
CA GLN A 109 7.57 15.56 -7.40
C GLN A 109 6.41 16.18 -6.60
N LEU A 110 6.33 17.50 -6.51
CA LEU A 110 5.14 18.13 -5.94
C LEU A 110 3.96 17.95 -6.89
N GLY A 111 2.79 17.58 -6.36
CA GLY A 111 1.57 17.40 -7.14
C GLY A 111 0.91 16.03 -6.97
N PRO A 112 0.00 15.66 -7.90
CA PRO A 112 -0.78 14.44 -7.83
C PRO A 112 0.02 13.20 -8.25
N HIS A 113 -0.16 12.12 -7.51
CA HIS A 113 0.47 10.82 -7.66
C HIS A 113 -0.53 9.70 -7.36
N THR A 114 -0.15 8.47 -7.68
CA THR A 114 -0.94 7.28 -7.40
C THR A 114 -0.12 6.19 -6.72
N ILE A 115 -0.63 5.66 -5.60
CA ILE A 115 -0.18 4.39 -5.03
C ILE A 115 -1.07 3.29 -5.60
N THR A 116 -0.50 2.41 -6.42
CA THR A 116 -1.22 1.25 -6.95
C THR A 116 -0.87 0.00 -6.15
N ILE A 117 -1.86 -0.64 -5.56
CA ILE A 117 -1.73 -1.97 -4.95
C ILE A 117 -2.27 -2.98 -5.94
N LEU A 118 -1.44 -3.97 -6.30
CA LEU A 118 -1.80 -5.04 -7.23
C LEU A 118 -1.68 -6.39 -6.51
N VAL A 119 -2.80 -7.07 -6.31
CA VAL A 119 -2.84 -8.47 -5.85
C VAL A 119 -2.25 -9.35 -6.94
N ASN A 120 -1.46 -10.34 -6.55
CA ASN A 120 -0.69 -11.11 -7.53
C ASN A 120 -1.66 -12.02 -8.32
N PRO A 121 -1.82 -11.83 -9.64
CA PRO A 121 -2.81 -12.58 -10.41
C PRO A 121 -2.38 -14.03 -10.69
N GLU A 122 -1.15 -14.42 -10.32
CA GLU A 122 -0.64 -15.78 -10.52
C GLU A 122 -1.17 -16.80 -9.49
N VAL A 123 -1.99 -16.37 -8.54
CA VAL A 123 -2.66 -17.25 -7.60
C VAL A 123 -3.94 -17.80 -8.25
N SER A 124 -4.03 -19.13 -8.40
CA SER A 124 -5.20 -19.80 -8.98
C SER A 124 -6.48 -19.48 -8.20
N ALA A 125 -7.58 -19.25 -8.90
CA ALA A 125 -8.88 -18.95 -8.31
C ALA A 125 -9.28 -19.96 -7.22
N GLY A 126 -9.76 -19.45 -6.07
CA GLY A 126 -10.17 -20.25 -4.92
C GLY A 126 -9.08 -20.55 -3.90
N LEU A 127 -7.85 -20.05 -4.12
CA LEU A 127 -6.84 -19.89 -3.07
C LEU A 127 -6.94 -18.45 -2.56
N LYS A 128 -7.06 -18.29 -1.24
CA LYS A 128 -7.31 -16.99 -0.61
C LYS A 128 -6.05 -16.12 -0.66
N ASP A 129 -5.99 -15.19 -1.60
CA ASP A 129 -4.95 -14.16 -1.67
C ASP A 129 -5.55 -12.84 -1.17
N ASP A 130 -6.14 -12.90 0.02
CA ASP A 130 -7.03 -11.89 0.55
C ASP A 130 -6.36 -11.14 1.71
N PHE A 131 -6.57 -9.83 1.77
CA PHE A 131 -6.14 -9.02 2.92
C PHE A 131 -6.99 -7.76 3.05
N VAL A 132 -6.97 -7.16 4.24
CA VAL A 132 -7.63 -5.87 4.49
C VAL A 132 -6.58 -4.77 4.60
N LEU A 133 -6.66 -3.74 3.76
CA LEU A 133 -5.91 -2.49 3.96
C LEU A 133 -6.68 -1.58 4.93
N GLU A 134 -6.06 -1.26 6.07
CA GLU A 134 -6.67 -0.42 7.10
C GLU A 134 -6.18 1.02 7.07
N ARG A 135 -4.89 1.25 6.79
CA ARG A 135 -4.29 2.59 6.84
C ARG A 135 -3.21 2.80 5.78
N VAL A 136 -3.11 4.05 5.36
CA VAL A 136 -1.97 4.59 4.63
C VAL A 136 -1.44 5.79 5.41
N GLU A 137 -0.14 5.78 5.68
CA GLU A 137 0.55 6.81 6.45
C GLU A 137 1.74 7.33 5.64
N ALA A 138 2.08 8.61 5.82
CA ALA A 138 3.25 9.26 5.21
C ALA A 138 4.26 9.60 6.29
N HIS A 139 5.55 9.51 5.95
CA HIS A 139 6.62 9.90 6.87
C HIS A 139 6.56 11.40 7.19
N ASP A 140 6.91 11.79 8.42
CA ASP A 140 6.83 13.17 8.92
C ASP A 140 7.78 14.16 8.23
N THR A 141 8.66 13.66 7.36
CA THR A 141 9.57 14.44 6.51
C THR A 141 8.92 14.91 5.21
N ILE A 142 7.72 14.44 4.87
CA ILE A 142 7.00 14.85 3.65
C ILE A 142 5.63 15.44 3.99
N GLY A 143 5.15 16.34 3.13
CA GLY A 143 3.76 16.79 3.11
C GLY A 143 2.99 16.01 2.06
N ALA A 144 1.90 15.35 2.46
CA ALA A 144 1.09 14.51 1.62
C ALA A 144 -0.38 14.53 2.11
N LYS A 145 -1.31 14.32 1.19
CA LYS A 145 -2.75 14.17 1.48
C LYS A 145 -3.37 13.16 0.52
N ILE A 146 -4.47 12.52 0.92
CA ILE A 146 -5.27 11.72 0.00
C ILE A 146 -6.05 12.64 -0.97
N GLY A 147 -6.19 12.21 -2.23
CA GLY A 147 -6.89 12.94 -3.27
C GLY A 147 -5.97 13.61 -4.31
N TRP A 148 -6.61 14.18 -5.33
CA TRP A 148 -5.98 14.89 -6.45
C TRP A 148 -5.72 16.37 -6.14
#